data_AF-T0TP94-F1
#
_entry.id   AF-T0TP94-F1
#
_cell.length_a   1.000
_cell.length_b   1.000
_cell.length_c   1.000
_cell.angle_alpha   90.00
_cell.angle_beta   90.00
_cell.angle_gamma   90.00
#
_symmetry.space_group_name_H-M   'P 1'
#
loop_
_entity.id
_entity.type
_entity.pdbx_description
1 polymer ?
#
loop_
_entity_poly.entity_id
_entity_poly.type
_entity_poly.pdbx_seq_one_letter_code
_entity_poly.pdbx_strand_id
1 'polypeptide(L)'
;MIATYIGTNVMMVKNPYVKHNREASKMRKILILVSLVLIIPSLASATTLVRDTLINESINNYLSDQFENHTILKKKYSKENNTLKLTISGKYLSKAELQSIINKQNEYGLKNISIQVSQLTNDRLTEKELVDYIIQYKNDDDLQQIEKDK
;
A
#
# COMPACT_ATOMS: atom_id res chain seq x y z
N MET A 1 2.65 49.68 65.47
CA MET A 1 3.55 48.63 64.94
C MET A 1 2.91 47.26 64.77
N ILE A 2 1.78 46.94 65.44
CA ILE A 2 1.09 45.63 65.30
C ILE A 2 0.20 45.59 64.03
N ALA A 3 -0.38 46.72 63.62
CA ALA A 3 -1.21 46.81 62.42
C ALA A 3 -0.45 46.47 61.11
N THR A 4 0.86 46.75 61.05
CA THR A 4 1.72 46.44 59.90
C THR A 4 1.98 44.94 59.76
N TYR A 5 2.09 44.22 60.89
CA TYR A 5 2.38 42.79 60.90
C TYR A 5 1.16 41.92 60.55
N ILE A 6 -0.04 42.37 60.93
CA ILE A 6 -1.29 41.65 60.63
C ILE A 6 -1.75 41.93 59.18
N GLY A 7 -1.47 43.14 58.65
CA GLY A 7 -1.88 43.54 57.30
C GLY A 7 -1.19 42.78 56.16
N THR A 8 0.07 42.37 56.32
CA THR A 8 0.82 41.66 55.26
C THR A 8 0.44 40.19 55.12
N ASN A 9 -0.11 39.58 56.16
CA ASN A 9 -0.52 38.15 56.14
C ASN A 9 -1.86 37.92 55.42
N VAL A 10 -2.75 38.93 55.41
CA VAL A 10 -4.05 38.84 54.71
C VAL A 10 -3.90 39.17 53.21
N MET A 11 -2.87 39.92 52.80
CA MET A 11 -2.74 40.40 51.43
C MET A 11 -1.95 39.46 50.48
N MET A 12 -1.32 38.39 50.97
CA MET A 12 -0.36 37.58 50.19
C MET A 12 -0.82 36.15 49.86
N VAL A 13 -2.12 35.85 49.82
CA VAL A 13 -2.61 34.55 49.31
C VAL A 13 -3.72 34.74 48.25
N LYS A 14 -3.43 35.55 47.24
CA LYS A 14 -4.01 35.34 45.91
C LYS A 14 -2.85 35.13 44.97
N ASN A 15 -2.46 33.86 44.82
CA ASN A 15 -1.43 33.44 43.86
C ASN A 15 -2.08 33.32 42.46
N PRO A 16 -1.98 34.32 41.56
CA PRO A 16 -2.64 34.27 40.25
C PRO A 16 -2.08 33.14 39.35
N TYR A 17 -0.91 32.60 39.70
CA TYR A 17 -0.22 31.54 38.99
C TYR A 17 -0.96 30.19 39.01
N VAL A 18 -1.78 29.91 40.03
CA VAL A 18 -2.54 28.65 40.10
C VAL A 18 -3.71 28.66 39.09
N LYS A 19 -4.22 29.84 38.73
CA LYS A 19 -5.27 29.99 37.69
C LYS A 19 -4.72 29.74 36.28
N HIS A 20 -3.44 30.04 36.02
CA HIS A 20 -2.79 29.84 34.71
C HIS A 20 -2.51 28.35 34.40
N ASN A 21 -2.20 27.55 35.43
CA ASN A 21 -1.90 26.12 35.24
C ASN A 21 -3.12 25.28 34.84
N ARG A 22 -4.34 25.71 35.18
CA ARG A 22 -5.57 24.97 34.88
C ARG A 22 -5.97 25.12 33.40
N GLU A 23 -5.79 26.31 32.84
CA GLU A 23 -6.00 26.54 31.40
C GLU A 23 -4.86 25.92 30.55
N ALA A 24 -3.61 26.03 31.00
CA ALA A 24 -2.48 25.37 30.34
C ALA A 24 -2.61 23.83 30.31
N SER A 25 -3.10 23.22 31.40
CA SER A 25 -3.32 21.77 31.45
C SER A 25 -4.52 21.31 30.61
N LYS A 26 -5.59 22.11 30.50
CA LYS A 26 -6.67 21.85 29.52
C LYS A 26 -6.14 21.94 28.08
N MET A 27 -5.37 22.97 27.76
CA MET A 27 -4.79 23.16 26.44
C MET A 27 -3.81 22.04 26.06
N ARG A 28 -2.97 21.60 27.00
CA ARG A 28 -2.09 20.42 26.81
C ARG A 28 -2.88 19.15 26.54
N LYS A 29 -4.00 18.92 27.24
CA LYS A 29 -4.89 17.76 26.98
C LYS A 29 -5.52 17.83 25.60
N ILE A 30 -5.98 19.00 25.16
CA ILE A 30 -6.53 19.20 23.81
C ILE A 30 -5.47 18.92 22.75
N LEU A 31 -4.25 19.46 22.91
CA LEU A 31 -3.15 19.20 21.98
C LEU A 31 -2.80 17.71 21.87
N ILE A 32 -2.77 17.00 23.01
CA ILE A 32 -2.54 15.55 23.02
C ILE A 32 -3.67 14.82 22.30
N LEU A 33 -4.94 15.17 22.55
CA LEU A 33 -6.09 14.57 21.88
C LEU A 33 -6.05 14.80 20.36
N VAL A 34 -5.82 16.05 19.93
CA VAL A 34 -5.70 16.40 18.51
C VAL A 34 -4.54 15.64 17.87
N SER A 35 -3.39 15.56 18.54
CA SER A 35 -2.24 14.79 18.06
C SER A 35 -2.60 13.31 17.88
N LEU A 36 -3.29 12.70 18.84
CA LEU A 36 -3.69 11.29 18.76
C LEU A 36 -4.63 11.04 17.57
N VAL A 37 -5.60 11.94 17.37
CA VAL A 37 -6.55 11.88 16.25
C VAL A 37 -5.83 11.97 14.90
N LEU A 38 -4.75 12.75 14.80
CA LEU A 38 -3.94 12.87 13.57
C LEU A 38 -3.03 11.65 13.32
N ILE A 39 -2.52 11.03 14.39
CA ILE A 39 -1.60 9.88 14.29
C ILE A 39 -2.32 8.65 13.74
N ILE A 40 -3.56 8.39 14.15
CA ILE A 40 -4.30 7.17 13.73
C ILE A 40 -4.42 7.03 12.19
N PRO A 41 -4.95 8.00 11.43
CA PRO A 41 -5.04 7.89 9.97
C PRO A 41 -3.65 7.91 9.31
N SER A 42 -2.67 8.57 9.91
CA SER A 42 -1.28 8.58 9.44
C SER A 42 -0.64 7.18 9.51
N LEU A 43 -0.75 6.50 10.65
CA LEU A 43 -0.25 5.13 10.82
C LEU A 43 -0.95 4.16 9.88
N ALA A 44 -2.29 4.24 9.79
CA ALA A 44 -3.05 3.41 8.87
C ALA A 44 -2.53 3.56 7.43
N SER A 45 -2.37 4.81 6.97
CA SER A 45 -1.86 5.13 5.63
C SER A 45 -0.43 4.62 5.40
N ALA A 46 0.46 4.81 6.38
CA ALA A 46 1.84 4.32 6.28
C ALA A 46 1.89 2.79 6.15
N THR A 47 1.09 2.07 6.95
CA THR A 47 1.05 0.61 6.87
C THR A 47 0.51 0.10 5.52
N THR A 48 -0.49 0.77 4.92
CA THR A 48 -1.00 0.36 3.61
C THR A 48 0.01 0.62 2.51
N LEU A 49 0.69 1.78 2.54
CA LEU A 49 1.71 2.13 1.56
C LEU A 49 2.89 1.16 1.58
N VAL A 50 3.44 0.89 2.78
CA VAL A 50 4.57 -0.04 2.93
C VAL A 50 4.19 -1.44 2.48
N ARG A 51 2.98 -1.91 2.81
CA ARG A 51 2.49 -3.22 2.35
C ARG A 51 2.38 -3.30 0.83
N ASP A 52 1.91 -2.25 0.17
CA ASP A 52 1.78 -2.23 -1.29
C ASP A 52 3.15 -2.30 -1.97
N THR A 53 4.15 -1.59 -1.43
CA THR A 53 5.54 -1.69 -1.90
C THR A 53 6.09 -3.09 -1.73
N LEU A 54 5.94 -3.68 -0.53
CA LEU A 54 6.42 -5.04 -0.25
C LEU A 54 5.76 -6.09 -1.15
N ILE A 55 4.45 -5.98 -1.39
CA ILE A 55 3.74 -6.89 -2.30
C ILE A 55 4.28 -6.76 -3.72
N ASN A 56 4.48 -5.53 -4.21
CA ASN A 56 5.02 -5.31 -5.55
C ASN A 56 6.45 -5.86 -5.71
N GLU A 57 7.29 -5.68 -4.69
CA GLU A 57 8.64 -6.24 -4.65
C GLU A 57 8.61 -7.77 -4.63
N SER A 58 7.80 -8.36 -3.75
CA SER A 58 7.57 -9.81 -3.70
C SER A 58 7.09 -10.38 -5.04
N ILE A 59 6.15 -9.69 -5.71
CA ILE A 59 5.70 -10.08 -7.06
C ILE A 59 6.86 -10.01 -8.04
N ASN A 60 7.64 -8.92 -8.04
CA ASN A 60 8.76 -8.79 -8.98
C ASN A 60 9.83 -9.87 -8.75
N ASN A 61 10.19 -10.16 -7.50
CA ASN A 61 11.16 -11.20 -7.15
C ASN A 61 10.65 -12.58 -7.55
N TYR A 62 9.39 -12.89 -7.23
CA TYR A 62 8.75 -14.15 -7.65
C TYR A 62 8.76 -14.32 -9.17
N LEU A 63 8.42 -13.26 -9.91
CA LEU A 63 8.40 -13.28 -11.36
C LEU A 63 9.80 -13.41 -11.97
N SER A 64 10.77 -12.70 -11.39
CA SER A 64 12.17 -12.79 -11.82
C SER A 64 12.72 -14.21 -11.67
N ASP A 65 12.45 -14.84 -10.53
CA ASP A 65 13.02 -16.15 -10.21
C ASP A 65 12.27 -17.31 -10.89
N GLN A 66 10.93 -17.27 -10.89
CA GLN A 66 10.12 -18.41 -11.36
C GLN A 66 9.81 -18.36 -12.86
N PHE A 67 9.91 -17.19 -13.48
CA PHE A 67 9.66 -16.99 -14.92
C PHE A 67 10.91 -16.50 -15.67
N GLU A 68 12.12 -16.74 -15.14
CA GLU A 68 13.40 -16.30 -15.74
C GLU A 68 13.54 -16.68 -17.23
N ASN A 69 13.06 -17.87 -17.61
CA ASN A 69 13.12 -18.39 -18.98
C ASN A 69 11.91 -18.02 -19.85
N HIS A 70 11.06 -17.11 -19.38
CA HIS A 70 9.84 -16.67 -20.06
C HIS A 70 9.80 -15.16 -20.17
N THR A 71 9.24 -14.66 -21.27
CA THR A 71 9.02 -13.23 -21.43
C THR A 71 7.67 -12.86 -20.85
N ILE A 72 7.65 -11.94 -19.88
CA ILE A 72 6.41 -11.41 -19.31
C ILE A 72 5.90 -10.30 -20.21
N LEU A 73 4.81 -10.55 -20.92
CA LEU A 73 4.19 -9.61 -21.85
C LEU A 73 3.23 -8.66 -21.15
N LYS A 74 2.48 -9.17 -20.17
CA LYS A 74 1.55 -8.36 -19.37
C LYS A 74 1.56 -8.80 -17.92
N LYS A 75 1.58 -7.82 -17.02
CA LYS A 75 1.47 -8.01 -15.57
C LYS A 75 0.43 -7.04 -15.02
N LYS A 76 -0.62 -7.56 -14.40
CA LYS A 76 -1.65 -6.74 -13.73
C LYS A 76 -2.01 -7.33 -12.37
N TYR A 77 -1.69 -6.61 -11.31
CA TYR A 77 -2.11 -6.93 -9.95
C TYR A 77 -3.37 -6.14 -9.58
N SER A 78 -4.41 -6.84 -9.11
CA SER A 78 -5.63 -6.25 -8.57
C SER A 78 -5.64 -6.43 -7.06
N LYS A 79 -5.49 -5.32 -6.32
CA LYS A 79 -5.52 -5.30 -4.85
C LYS A 79 -6.90 -5.68 -4.30
N GLU A 80 -7.97 -5.26 -4.97
CA GLU A 80 -9.36 -5.56 -4.59
C GLU A 80 -9.63 -7.07 -4.57
N ASN A 81 -9.14 -7.79 -5.58
CA ASN A 81 -9.39 -9.22 -5.75
C ASN A 81 -8.20 -10.10 -5.32
N ASN A 82 -7.13 -9.49 -4.79
CA ASN A 82 -5.84 -10.13 -4.54
C ASN A 82 -5.41 -11.07 -5.69
N THR A 83 -5.54 -10.60 -6.92
CA THR A 83 -5.30 -11.44 -8.11
C THR A 83 -4.20 -10.84 -8.96
N LEU A 84 -3.19 -11.63 -9.26
CA LEU A 84 -2.12 -11.32 -10.19
C LEU A 84 -2.41 -12.02 -11.52
N LYS A 85 -2.71 -11.24 -12.57
CA LYS A 85 -2.88 -11.73 -13.93
C LYS A 85 -1.58 -11.53 -14.71
N LEU A 86 -1.07 -12.61 -15.27
CA LEU A 86 0.12 -12.62 -16.11
C LEU A 86 -0.20 -13.14 -17.51
N THR A 87 0.37 -12.47 -18.50
CA THR A 87 0.50 -13.00 -19.86
C THR A 87 1.98 -13.22 -20.14
N ILE A 88 2.36 -14.44 -20.50
CA ILE A 88 3.76 -14.82 -20.77
C ILE A 88 3.91 -15.41 -22.18
N SER A 89 5.11 -15.34 -22.74
CA SER A 89 5.52 -16.09 -23.93
C SER A 89 6.81 -16.85 -23.69
N GLY A 90 7.11 -17.80 -24.57
CA GLY A 90 8.29 -18.68 -24.45
C GLY A 90 7.87 -20.15 -24.43
N LYS A 91 8.74 -21.00 -23.85
CA LYS A 91 8.53 -22.45 -23.82
C LYS A 91 7.21 -22.81 -23.12
N TYR A 92 6.39 -23.66 -23.74
CA TYR A 92 5.13 -24.13 -23.16
C TYR A 92 5.33 -24.67 -21.75
N LEU A 93 4.51 -24.20 -20.81
CA LEU A 93 4.42 -24.73 -19.45
C LEU A 93 3.23 -25.67 -19.36
N SER A 94 3.49 -26.93 -19.03
CA SER A 94 2.41 -27.87 -18.70
C SER A 94 1.67 -27.41 -17.44
N LYS A 95 0.43 -27.89 -17.25
CA LYS A 95 -0.35 -27.59 -16.05
C LYS A 95 0.39 -27.97 -14.75
N ALA A 96 1.19 -29.04 -14.77
CA ALA A 96 1.94 -29.50 -13.61
C ALA A 96 3.12 -28.57 -13.29
N GLU A 97 3.89 -28.16 -14.32
CA GLU A 97 4.98 -27.19 -14.16
C GLU A 97 4.45 -25.84 -13.66
N LEU A 98 3.35 -25.38 -14.25
CA LEU A 98 2.71 -24.12 -13.87
C LEU A 98 2.18 -24.17 -12.43
N GLN A 99 1.59 -25.29 -12.00
CA GLN A 99 1.18 -25.46 -10.60
C GLN A 99 2.38 -25.51 -9.64
N SER A 100 3.49 -26.14 -10.04
CA SER A 100 4.72 -26.15 -9.24
C SER A 100 5.26 -24.73 -9.04
N ILE A 101 5.27 -23.92 -10.10
CA ILE A 101 5.62 -22.50 -10.05
C ILE A 101 4.68 -21.73 -9.11
N ILE A 102 3.35 -21.87 -9.29
CA ILE A 102 2.36 -21.19 -8.44
C ILE A 102 2.50 -21.60 -6.97
N ASN A 103 2.78 -22.85 -6.65
CA ASN A 103 2.93 -23.31 -5.26
C ASN A 103 4.09 -22.62 -4.53
N LYS A 104 5.13 -22.22 -5.24
CA LYS A 104 6.27 -21.47 -4.68
C LYS A 104 5.93 -20.03 -4.33
N GLN A 105 4.78 -19.49 -4.72
CA GLN A 105 4.35 -18.13 -4.37
C GLN A 105 4.40 -17.86 -2.84
N ASN A 106 4.20 -18.91 -2.04
CA ASN A 106 4.25 -18.83 -0.58
C ASN A 106 5.64 -18.44 -0.06
N GLU A 107 6.71 -18.88 -0.73
CA GLU A 107 8.11 -18.58 -0.37
C GLU A 107 8.42 -17.08 -0.52
N TYR A 108 7.63 -16.38 -1.34
CA TYR A 108 7.75 -14.94 -1.61
C TYR A 108 6.77 -14.09 -0.80
N GLY A 109 6.01 -14.69 0.14
CA GLY A 109 4.98 -13.99 0.90
C GLY A 109 3.69 -13.70 0.12
N LEU A 110 3.49 -14.35 -1.03
CA LEU A 110 2.33 -14.14 -1.91
C LEU A 110 1.19 -15.15 -1.64
N LYS A 111 1.16 -15.78 -0.48
CA LYS A 111 0.20 -16.85 -0.12
C LYS A 111 -1.27 -16.51 -0.38
N ASN A 112 -1.63 -15.25 -0.15
CA ASN A 112 -3.01 -14.78 -0.26
C ASN A 112 -3.33 -14.18 -1.63
N ILE A 113 -2.42 -14.31 -2.60
CA ILE A 113 -2.58 -13.80 -3.96
C ILE A 113 -2.90 -14.96 -4.90
N SER A 114 -3.95 -14.81 -5.68
CA SER A 114 -4.31 -15.74 -6.74
C SER A 114 -3.53 -15.41 -8.01
N ILE A 115 -2.75 -16.35 -8.52
CA ILE A 115 -1.93 -16.17 -9.72
C ILE A 115 -2.63 -16.83 -10.91
N GLN A 116 -2.96 -16.03 -11.92
CA GLN A 116 -3.57 -16.47 -13.17
C GLN A 116 -2.61 -16.21 -14.31
N VAL A 117 -2.21 -17.27 -15.01
CA VAL A 117 -1.22 -17.20 -16.10
C VAL A 117 -1.86 -17.60 -17.41
N SER A 118 -1.83 -16.69 -18.38
CA SER A 118 -2.15 -16.95 -19.78
C SER A 118 -0.85 -17.04 -20.56
N GLN A 119 -0.66 -18.10 -21.34
CA GLN A 119 0.56 -18.27 -22.14
C GLN A 119 0.24 -18.15 -23.62
N LEU A 120 0.98 -17.30 -24.33
CA LEU A 120 0.95 -17.22 -25.78
C LEU A 120 1.99 -18.21 -26.35
N THR A 121 1.52 -19.29 -26.96
CA THR A 121 2.34 -20.29 -27.66
C THR A 121 1.96 -20.38 -29.14
N ASN A 122 2.94 -20.32 -30.05
CA ASN A 122 2.76 -20.34 -31.52
C ASN A 122 1.88 -21.48 -32.04
N ASP A 123 1.83 -22.57 -31.30
CA ASP A 123 1.16 -23.83 -31.62
C ASP A 123 -0.28 -23.93 -31.09
N ARG A 124 -0.73 -22.98 -30.25
CA ARG A 124 -2.09 -22.96 -29.66
C ARG A 124 -2.75 -21.60 -29.57
N LEU A 125 -2.21 -20.58 -30.24
CA LEU A 125 -2.86 -19.28 -30.33
C LEU A 125 -4.10 -19.40 -31.20
N THR A 126 -5.27 -19.51 -30.57
CA THR A 126 -6.50 -19.12 -31.27
C THR A 126 -6.34 -17.67 -31.71
N GLU A 127 -6.51 -17.36 -33.00
CA GLU A 127 -6.42 -15.99 -33.56
C GLU A 127 -7.08 -14.95 -32.65
N LYS A 128 -8.19 -15.34 -32.02
CA LYS A 128 -8.92 -14.53 -31.05
C LYS A 128 -8.08 -14.05 -29.86
N GLU A 129 -7.24 -14.91 -29.25
CA GLU A 129 -6.41 -14.53 -28.11
C GLU A 129 -5.27 -13.58 -28.51
N LEU A 130 -4.72 -13.76 -29.71
CA LEU A 130 -3.76 -12.81 -30.29
C LEU A 130 -4.41 -11.46 -30.60
N VAL A 131 -5.59 -11.49 -31.22
CA VAL A 131 -6.34 -10.29 -31.57
C VAL A 131 -6.77 -9.54 -30.31
N ASP A 132 -7.28 -10.23 -29.29
CA ASP A 132 -7.64 -9.63 -28.01
C ASP A 132 -6.42 -9.01 -27.32
N TYR A 133 -5.25 -9.65 -27.39
CA TYR A 133 -3.99 -9.07 -26.89
C TYR A 133 -3.59 -7.80 -27.65
N ILE A 134 -3.62 -7.84 -28.99
CA ILE A 134 -3.26 -6.69 -29.85
C ILE A 134 -4.22 -5.52 -29.62
N ILE A 135 -5.53 -5.77 -29.55
CA ILE A 135 -6.57 -4.77 -29.28
C ILE A 135 -6.36 -4.17 -27.88
N GLN A 136 -6.13 -5.01 -26.87
CA GLN A 136 -5.93 -4.54 -25.51
C GLN A 136 -4.65 -3.69 -25.38
N TYR A 137 -3.56 -4.08 -26.05
CA TYR A 137 -2.32 -3.31 -26.08
C TYR A 137 -2.55 -1.93 -26.71
N LYS A 138 -3.24 -1.87 -27.86
CA LYS A 138 -3.54 -0.61 -28.54
C LYS A 138 -4.42 0.33 -27.69
N ASN A 139 -5.45 -0.21 -27.05
CA ASN A 139 -6.34 0.58 -26.20
C ASN A 139 -5.62 1.10 -24.93
N ASP A 140 -4.76 0.29 -24.31
CA ASP A 140 -3.98 0.73 -23.13
C ASP A 140 -3.00 1.86 -23.51
N ASP A 141 -2.38 1.81 -24.71
CA ASP A 141 -1.52 2.89 -25.22
C ASP A 141 -2.31 4.17 -25.54
N ASP A 142 -3.49 4.05 -26.17
CA ASP A 142 -4.35 5.19 -26.50
C ASP A 142 -4.87 5.87 -25.21
N LEU A 143 -5.17 5.10 -24.15
CA LEU A 143 -5.56 5.64 -22.84
C LEU A 143 -4.40 6.39 -22.15
N GLN A 144 -3.16 5.89 -22.27
CA GLN A 144 -1.99 6.56 -21.71
C GLN A 144 -1.63 7.86 -22.41
N GLN A 145 -1.97 8.01 -23.71
CA GLN A 145 -1.80 9.28 -24.42
C GLN A 145 -2.82 10.33 -23.97
N ILE A 146 -4.09 9.92 -23.74
CA ILE A 146 -5.15 10.84 -23.28
C ILE A 146 -4.88 11.38 -21.87
N GLU A 147 -4.25 10.61 -20.98
CA GLU A 147 -3.87 11.08 -19.63
C GLU A 147 -2.69 12.04 -19.62
N LYS A 148 -1.82 12.02 -20.64
CA LYS A 148 -0.66 12.94 -20.72
C LYS A 148 -1.00 14.31 -21.28
N ASP A 149 -2.10 14.43 -22.03
CA ASP A 149 -2.56 15.68 -22.66
C ASP A 149 -3.56 16.49 -21.79
N LYS A 150 -3.69 16.18 -20.50
CA LYS A 150 -4.50 16.92 -19.50
C LYS A 150 -3.64 17.53 -18.40
#